data_AF-A0A9D4TXM2-F1
#
_entry.id   AF-A0A9D4TXM2-F1
#
_cell.length_a   1.000
_cell.length_b   1.000
_cell.length_c   1.000
_cell.angle_alpha   90.00
_cell.angle_beta   90.00
_cell.angle_gamma   90.00
#
_symmetry.space_group_name_H-M   'P 1'
#
loop_
_entity.id
_entity.type
_entity.pdbx_description
1 polymer ?
#
loop_
_entity_poly.entity_id
_entity_poly.type
_entity_poly.pdbx_seq_one_letter_code
_entity_poly.pdbx_strand_id
1 'polypeptide(L)'
;MTSRKRERDDDATWRIDEAVEQLQSTLERDTQHKLRALDKVLALIDPSDEQYNVQRALVDGDAAFYITELLSDPSASVRAAEAVAAVCRHSAPSMARLAAGPLVGLDSSVERVSLNPCQSDFVDSGAVAALVPMVLGRAEAAREAAVEAVTALCSFHQEGKLAYLEGLVQALTQRQEVQALEVVDALIDGMECGGEQASTQLGLVQQPLLAELRAGHGRPCSQAAVSLVGTLCEKRPETASELRDGGAVASVAQHLLHSSQEVQDIAARALWLLVKDERSCLAAEGNLLGCDAAKLAAVLAELVEVADAEEVRARDGFGGADSSGEEEQCTNGGPPTPTAADICHADEATELLKALAAAHPAVARLVQDRAVPLVRASSQRCSIM
;
A
#
# COMPACT_ATOMS: atom_id res chain seq x y z
N MET A 1 -44.47 -25.55 -6.41
CA MET A 1 -43.35 -24.60 -6.23
C MET A 1 -41.99 -25.28 -6.14
N THR A 2 -41.90 -26.55 -5.72
CA THR A 2 -40.67 -27.36 -5.66
C THR A 2 -40.10 -27.78 -7.03
N SER A 3 -40.93 -28.00 -8.06
CA SER A 3 -40.47 -28.38 -9.41
C SER A 3 -39.71 -27.25 -10.13
N ARG A 4 -40.17 -26.00 -10.00
CA ARG A 4 -39.53 -24.82 -10.61
C ARG A 4 -38.22 -24.41 -9.94
N LYS A 5 -38.00 -24.81 -8.68
CA LYS A 5 -36.73 -24.59 -7.97
C LYS A 5 -35.70 -25.61 -8.45
N ARG A 6 -36.08 -26.89 -8.54
CA ARG A 6 -35.24 -27.97 -9.10
C ARG A 6 -34.82 -27.71 -10.55
N GLU A 7 -35.74 -27.31 -11.43
CA GLU A 7 -35.40 -26.97 -12.83
C GLU A 7 -34.44 -25.78 -12.96
N ARG A 8 -34.46 -24.84 -12.02
CA ARG A 8 -33.52 -23.69 -12.01
C ARG A 8 -32.16 -24.07 -11.44
N ASP A 9 -32.14 -24.92 -10.42
CA ASP A 9 -30.91 -25.43 -9.82
C ASP A 9 -30.18 -26.35 -10.83
N ASP A 10 -30.91 -27.20 -11.57
CA ASP A 10 -30.35 -28.08 -12.62
C ASP A 10 -29.81 -27.29 -13.84
N ASP A 11 -30.47 -26.21 -14.25
CA ASP A 11 -30.01 -25.31 -15.33
C ASP A 11 -28.77 -24.49 -14.89
N ALA A 12 -28.69 -24.10 -13.62
CA ALA A 12 -27.50 -23.43 -13.07
C ALA A 12 -26.28 -24.36 -13.04
N THR A 13 -26.44 -25.59 -12.54
CA THR A 13 -25.35 -26.58 -12.51
C THR A 13 -24.86 -26.91 -13.92
N TRP A 14 -25.76 -27.17 -14.87
CA TRP A 14 -25.38 -27.43 -16.27
C TRP A 14 -24.54 -26.30 -16.88
N ARG A 15 -24.90 -25.04 -16.63
CA ARG A 15 -24.15 -23.89 -17.17
C ARG A 15 -22.75 -23.75 -16.57
N ILE A 16 -22.58 -24.13 -15.30
CA ILE A 16 -21.29 -24.13 -14.61
C ILE A 16 -20.40 -25.22 -15.21
N ASP A 17 -20.92 -26.45 -15.30
CA ASP A 17 -20.19 -27.58 -15.91
C ASP A 17 -19.75 -27.24 -17.34
N GLU A 18 -20.66 -26.67 -18.14
CA GLU A 18 -20.37 -26.26 -19.51
C GLU A 18 -19.38 -25.08 -19.57
N ALA A 19 -19.24 -24.26 -18.53
CA ALA A 19 -18.21 -23.21 -18.48
C ALA A 19 -16.83 -23.80 -18.14
N VAL A 20 -16.79 -24.74 -17.19
CA VAL A 20 -15.58 -25.49 -16.80
C VAL A 20 -15.05 -26.32 -17.97
N GLU A 21 -15.92 -27.08 -18.65
CA GLU A 21 -15.53 -27.86 -19.83
C GLU A 21 -14.96 -26.97 -20.95
N GLN A 22 -15.55 -25.79 -21.14
CA GLN A 22 -15.05 -24.83 -22.11
C GLN A 22 -13.66 -24.32 -21.71
N LEU A 23 -13.44 -23.92 -20.46
CA LEU A 23 -12.12 -23.53 -19.95
C LEU A 23 -11.08 -24.63 -20.17
N GLN A 24 -11.40 -25.87 -19.79
CA GLN A 24 -10.51 -27.02 -19.98
C GLN A 24 -10.11 -27.20 -21.45
N SER A 25 -11.04 -26.97 -22.37
CA SER A 25 -10.78 -27.12 -23.81
C SER A 25 -9.93 -25.99 -24.42
N THR A 26 -9.63 -24.91 -23.67
CA THR A 26 -9.04 -23.68 -24.25
C THR A 26 -7.52 -23.65 -24.33
N LEU A 27 -6.79 -24.48 -23.57
CA LEU A 27 -5.33 -24.36 -23.44
C LEU A 27 -4.59 -24.42 -24.80
N GLU A 28 -5.05 -25.25 -25.74
CA GLU A 28 -4.47 -25.41 -27.09
C GLU A 28 -5.25 -24.67 -28.20
N ARG A 29 -6.28 -23.91 -27.85
CA ARG A 29 -7.17 -23.25 -28.82
C ARG A 29 -6.79 -21.81 -29.12
N ASP A 30 -7.43 -21.25 -30.14
CA ASP A 30 -7.25 -19.86 -30.52
C ASP A 30 -7.74 -18.88 -29.44
N THR A 31 -7.32 -17.63 -29.56
CA THR A 31 -7.65 -16.54 -28.64
C THR A 31 -9.16 -16.31 -28.52
N GLN A 32 -9.95 -16.48 -29.59
CA GLN A 32 -11.39 -16.22 -29.51
C GLN A 32 -12.11 -17.24 -28.63
N HIS A 33 -11.68 -18.51 -28.66
CA HIS A 33 -12.22 -19.54 -27.79
C HIS A 33 -11.85 -19.28 -26.32
N LYS A 34 -10.60 -18.87 -26.05
CA LYS A 34 -10.13 -18.47 -24.72
C LYS A 34 -10.97 -17.34 -24.13
N LEU A 35 -11.15 -16.26 -24.88
CA LEU A 35 -11.93 -15.11 -24.44
C LEU A 35 -13.40 -15.47 -24.18
N ARG A 36 -14.02 -16.26 -25.07
CA ARG A 36 -15.42 -16.70 -24.88
C ARG A 36 -15.61 -17.57 -23.63
N ALA A 37 -14.67 -18.46 -23.34
CA ALA A 37 -14.74 -19.30 -22.14
C ALA A 37 -14.65 -18.43 -20.87
N LEU A 38 -13.75 -17.45 -20.86
CA LEU A 38 -13.62 -16.52 -19.73
C LEU A 38 -14.83 -15.58 -19.60
N ASP A 39 -15.36 -15.05 -20.70
CA ASP A 39 -16.59 -14.24 -20.70
C ASP A 39 -17.78 -15.02 -20.13
N LYS A 40 -17.83 -16.33 -20.41
CA LYS A 40 -18.86 -17.21 -19.86
C LYS A 40 -18.72 -17.38 -18.35
N VAL A 41 -17.51 -17.57 -17.83
CA VAL A 41 -17.24 -17.61 -16.38
C VAL A 41 -17.69 -16.31 -15.72
N LEU A 42 -17.29 -15.17 -16.28
CA LEU A 42 -17.66 -13.85 -15.77
C LEU A 42 -19.17 -13.65 -15.72
N ALA A 43 -19.90 -14.10 -16.76
CA ALA A 43 -21.35 -13.96 -16.84
C ALA A 43 -22.12 -14.81 -15.81
N LEU A 44 -21.49 -15.84 -15.22
CA LEU A 44 -22.11 -16.70 -14.21
C LEU A 44 -22.04 -16.10 -12.80
N ILE A 45 -21.09 -15.21 -12.54
CA ILE A 45 -20.82 -14.69 -11.20
C ILE A 45 -21.75 -13.51 -10.91
N ASP A 46 -22.64 -13.66 -9.94
CA ASP A 46 -23.43 -12.56 -9.38
C ASP A 46 -22.67 -11.92 -8.22
N PRO A 47 -22.23 -10.65 -8.32
CA PRO A 47 -21.55 -9.93 -7.23
C PRO A 47 -22.40 -9.79 -5.96
N SER A 48 -23.71 -10.03 -6.04
CA SER A 48 -24.65 -9.97 -4.91
C SER A 48 -24.80 -11.30 -4.17
N ASP A 49 -24.25 -12.40 -4.70
CA ASP A 49 -24.36 -13.72 -4.06
C ASP A 49 -23.45 -13.83 -2.84
N GLU A 50 -24.05 -13.91 -1.66
CA GLU A 50 -23.33 -14.10 -0.38
C GLU A 50 -22.96 -15.57 -0.10
N GLN A 51 -23.55 -16.52 -0.83
CA GLN A 51 -23.33 -17.94 -0.61
C GLN A 51 -22.11 -18.46 -1.38
N TYR A 52 -21.67 -17.72 -2.40
CA TYR A 52 -20.55 -18.06 -3.28
C TYR A 52 -20.71 -19.43 -3.96
N ASN A 53 -21.94 -19.86 -4.23
CA ASN A 53 -22.19 -21.22 -4.72
C ASN A 53 -21.60 -21.44 -6.12
N VAL A 54 -21.72 -20.43 -6.99
CA VAL A 54 -21.15 -20.47 -8.34
C VAL A 54 -19.64 -20.46 -8.29
N GLN A 55 -19.04 -19.56 -7.50
CA GLN A 55 -17.59 -19.48 -7.35
C GLN A 55 -17.00 -20.80 -6.82
N ARG A 56 -17.63 -21.40 -5.79
CA ARG A 56 -17.22 -22.71 -5.27
C ARG A 56 -17.31 -23.81 -6.33
N ALA A 57 -18.44 -23.91 -7.03
CA ALA A 57 -18.62 -24.94 -8.05
C ALA A 57 -17.63 -24.78 -9.22
N LEU A 58 -17.28 -23.55 -9.60
CA LEU A 58 -16.24 -23.30 -10.60
C LEU A 58 -14.88 -23.81 -10.12
N VAL A 59 -14.50 -23.52 -8.87
CA VAL A 59 -13.23 -23.95 -8.30
C VAL A 59 -13.18 -25.46 -8.06
N ASP A 60 -14.27 -26.07 -7.60
CA ASP A 60 -14.42 -27.53 -7.48
C ASP A 60 -14.25 -28.25 -8.84
N GLY A 61 -14.50 -27.53 -9.94
CA GLY A 61 -14.27 -27.96 -11.32
C GLY A 61 -12.89 -27.58 -11.88
N ASP A 62 -11.90 -27.25 -11.05
CA ASP A 62 -10.55 -26.84 -11.44
C ASP A 62 -10.48 -25.53 -12.27
N ALA A 63 -11.51 -24.67 -12.22
CA ALA A 63 -11.46 -23.39 -12.95
C ALA A 63 -10.26 -22.51 -12.53
N ALA A 64 -9.85 -22.58 -11.26
CA ALA A 64 -8.69 -21.85 -10.74
C ALA A 64 -7.41 -22.21 -11.50
N PHE A 65 -7.18 -23.50 -11.76
CA PHE A 65 -6.03 -23.97 -12.54
C PHE A 65 -6.07 -23.44 -13.98
N TYR A 66 -7.19 -23.64 -14.70
CA TYR A 66 -7.28 -23.23 -16.11
C TYR A 66 -7.21 -21.71 -16.30
N ILE A 67 -7.86 -20.93 -15.44
CA ILE A 67 -7.77 -19.47 -15.49
C ILE A 67 -6.34 -19.03 -15.20
N THR A 68 -5.64 -19.67 -14.25
CA THR A 68 -4.25 -19.35 -13.94
C THR A 68 -3.30 -19.64 -15.09
N GLU A 69 -3.47 -20.75 -15.79
CA GLU A 69 -2.70 -21.04 -17.01
C GLU A 69 -2.92 -19.96 -18.09
N LEU A 70 -4.15 -19.47 -18.25
CA LEU A 70 -4.48 -18.41 -19.20
C LEU A 70 -3.92 -17.02 -18.80
N LEU A 71 -3.56 -16.78 -17.54
CA LEU A 71 -2.85 -15.55 -17.14
C LEU A 71 -1.49 -15.44 -17.84
N SER A 72 -0.85 -16.57 -18.14
CA SER A 72 0.44 -16.62 -18.84
C SER A 72 0.30 -16.43 -20.36
N ASP A 73 -0.92 -16.45 -20.91
CA ASP A 73 -1.18 -16.21 -22.32
C ASP A 73 -1.38 -14.69 -22.59
N PRO A 74 -0.47 -14.02 -23.32
CA PRO A 74 -0.58 -12.57 -23.57
C PRO A 74 -1.86 -12.15 -24.31
N SER A 75 -2.52 -13.08 -25.01
CA SER A 75 -3.74 -12.82 -25.76
C SER A 75 -5.02 -12.93 -24.91
N ALA A 76 -4.94 -13.55 -23.74
CA ALA A 76 -6.08 -13.77 -22.83
C ALA A 76 -5.85 -13.24 -21.41
N SER A 77 -4.62 -12.85 -21.05
CA SER A 77 -4.20 -12.53 -19.68
C SER A 77 -5.04 -11.47 -18.99
N VAL A 78 -5.43 -10.40 -19.70
CA VAL A 78 -6.30 -9.34 -19.16
C VAL A 78 -7.65 -9.91 -18.73
N ARG A 79 -8.29 -10.67 -19.63
CA ARG A 79 -9.60 -11.28 -19.36
C ARG A 79 -9.51 -12.38 -18.30
N ALA A 80 -8.38 -13.09 -18.24
CA ALA A 80 -8.11 -14.07 -17.20
C ALA A 80 -7.95 -13.39 -15.83
N ALA A 81 -7.26 -12.25 -15.75
CA ALA A 81 -7.15 -11.46 -14.52
C ALA A 81 -8.52 -10.92 -14.06
N GLU A 82 -9.35 -10.43 -14.98
CA GLU A 82 -10.74 -10.05 -14.67
C GLU A 82 -11.54 -11.24 -14.11
N ALA A 83 -11.36 -12.45 -14.65
CA ALA A 83 -12.00 -13.66 -14.15
C ALA A 83 -11.51 -14.02 -12.73
N VAL A 84 -10.20 -13.95 -12.46
CA VAL A 84 -9.65 -14.12 -11.10
C VAL A 84 -10.29 -13.10 -10.15
N ALA A 85 -10.34 -11.83 -10.54
CA ALA A 85 -10.94 -10.77 -9.74
C ALA A 85 -12.41 -11.07 -9.44
N ALA A 86 -13.20 -11.48 -10.43
CA ALA A 86 -14.62 -11.79 -10.26
C ALA A 86 -14.83 -12.99 -9.33
N VAL A 87 -14.06 -14.07 -9.49
CA VAL A 87 -14.19 -15.28 -8.66
C VAL A 87 -13.76 -15.02 -7.22
N CYS A 88 -12.73 -14.20 -7.00
CA CYS A 88 -12.16 -13.95 -5.67
C CYS A 88 -12.76 -12.75 -4.93
N ARG A 89 -13.56 -11.90 -5.59
CA ARG A 89 -14.17 -10.73 -4.95
C ARG A 89 -15.19 -11.16 -3.89
N HIS A 90 -15.19 -10.49 -2.74
CA HIS A 90 -16.26 -10.62 -1.76
C HIS A 90 -17.57 -10.07 -2.31
N SER A 91 -18.69 -10.61 -1.84
CA SER A 91 -20.01 -10.13 -2.27
C SER A 91 -20.20 -8.64 -1.90
N ALA A 92 -20.85 -7.88 -2.78
CA ALA A 92 -21.10 -6.46 -2.57
C ALA A 92 -21.84 -6.16 -1.24
N PRO A 93 -22.86 -6.96 -0.82
CA PRO A 93 -23.49 -6.79 0.48
C PRO A 93 -22.53 -7.00 1.67
N SER A 94 -21.60 -7.96 1.57
CA SER A 94 -20.57 -8.21 2.59
C SER A 94 -19.61 -7.03 2.71
N MET A 95 -19.15 -6.49 1.58
CA MET A 95 -18.29 -5.31 1.57
C MET A 95 -19.01 -4.07 2.10
N ALA A 96 -20.29 -3.89 1.78
CA ALA A 96 -21.09 -2.78 2.30
C ALA A 96 -21.22 -2.83 3.83
N ARG A 97 -21.33 -4.03 4.42
CA ARG A 97 -21.35 -4.20 5.89
C ARG A 97 -20.02 -3.85 6.54
N LEU A 98 -18.90 -4.17 5.90
CA LEU A 98 -17.56 -3.81 6.39
C LEU A 98 -17.33 -2.30 6.32
N ALA A 99 -17.76 -1.66 5.23
CA ALA A 99 -17.59 -0.22 5.02
C ALA A 99 -18.46 0.64 5.95
N ALA A 100 -19.61 0.14 6.40
CA ALA A 100 -20.52 0.86 7.29
C ALA A 100 -20.00 1.04 8.74
N GLY A 101 -18.83 0.50 9.06
CA GLY A 101 -18.18 0.62 10.37
C GLY A 101 -18.85 -0.20 11.48
N PRO A 102 -18.36 -0.10 12.74
CA PRO A 102 -18.97 -0.76 13.87
C PRO A 102 -20.39 -0.22 14.08
N LEU A 103 -21.39 -1.01 13.69
CA LEU A 103 -22.78 -0.76 14.04
C LEU A 103 -22.85 -0.65 15.57
N VAL A 104 -23.42 0.45 16.08
CA VAL A 104 -23.59 0.70 17.51
C VAL A 104 -24.17 -0.55 18.20
N GLY A 105 -23.35 -1.25 19.00
CA GLY A 105 -23.72 -2.47 19.73
C GLY A 105 -23.34 -3.81 19.09
N LEU A 106 -22.61 -3.81 17.97
CA LEU A 106 -22.07 -5.01 17.34
C LEU A 106 -20.59 -4.77 17.01
N ASP A 107 -19.69 -5.41 17.75
CA ASP A 107 -18.27 -5.47 17.39
C ASP A 107 -18.16 -5.98 15.95
N SER A 108 -17.76 -5.11 15.02
CA SER A 108 -17.60 -5.40 13.60
C SER A 108 -16.30 -6.17 13.38
N SER A 109 -16.19 -7.37 13.96
CA SER A 109 -15.09 -8.28 13.66
C SER A 109 -15.30 -8.90 12.28
N VAL A 110 -14.19 -9.05 11.53
CA VAL A 110 -14.10 -9.78 10.25
C VAL A 110 -14.73 -11.17 10.35
N GLU A 111 -14.78 -11.76 11.55
CA GLU A 111 -15.35 -13.07 11.87
C GLU A 111 -16.85 -13.22 11.52
N ARG A 112 -17.59 -12.12 11.32
CA ARG A 112 -19.02 -12.16 10.93
C ARG A 112 -19.27 -12.02 9.43
N VAL A 113 -18.24 -11.75 8.64
CA VAL A 113 -18.37 -11.63 7.18
C VAL A 113 -17.93 -12.93 6.54
N SER A 114 -18.80 -13.52 5.74
CA SER A 114 -18.46 -14.68 4.92
C SER A 114 -17.40 -14.26 3.90
N LEU A 115 -16.14 -14.53 4.22
CA LEU A 115 -15.02 -14.36 3.32
C LEU A 115 -15.20 -15.27 2.11
N ASN A 116 -14.73 -14.80 0.96
CA ASN A 116 -14.72 -15.57 -0.26
C ASN A 116 -13.83 -16.83 -0.08
N PRO A 117 -14.39 -18.04 -0.21
CA PRO A 117 -13.68 -19.29 0.06
C PRO A 117 -12.69 -19.67 -1.05
N CYS A 118 -12.80 -19.06 -2.23
CA CYS A 118 -12.07 -19.45 -3.43
C CYS A 118 -10.68 -18.81 -3.54
N GLN A 119 -10.33 -17.88 -2.64
CA GLN A 119 -9.05 -17.16 -2.70
C GLN A 119 -7.86 -18.13 -2.55
N SER A 120 -7.93 -19.10 -1.64
CA SER A 120 -6.86 -20.08 -1.42
C SER A 120 -6.59 -20.93 -2.66
N ASP A 121 -7.61 -21.39 -3.39
CA ASP A 121 -7.42 -22.23 -4.58
C ASP A 121 -6.66 -21.52 -5.71
N PHE A 122 -6.88 -20.20 -5.87
CA PHE A 122 -6.12 -19.41 -6.84
C PHE A 122 -4.69 -19.13 -6.37
N VAL A 123 -4.48 -18.95 -5.06
CA VAL A 123 -3.13 -18.84 -4.49
C VAL A 123 -2.35 -20.13 -4.72
N ASP A 124 -2.95 -21.28 -4.40
CA ASP A 124 -2.36 -22.62 -4.57
C ASP A 124 -2.11 -22.96 -6.05
N SER A 125 -2.97 -22.46 -6.94
CA SER A 125 -2.78 -22.60 -8.40
C SER A 125 -1.65 -21.73 -8.95
N GLY A 126 -1.09 -20.80 -8.16
CA GLY A 126 0.01 -19.92 -8.58
C GLY A 126 -0.44 -18.64 -9.28
N ALA A 127 -1.71 -18.22 -9.15
CA ALA A 127 -2.23 -17.03 -9.82
C ALA A 127 -1.44 -15.76 -9.46
N VAL A 128 -1.03 -15.64 -8.20
CA VAL A 128 -0.26 -14.49 -7.72
C VAL A 128 1.06 -14.34 -8.47
N ALA A 129 1.80 -15.44 -8.69
CA ALA A 129 3.06 -15.42 -9.42
C ALA A 129 2.90 -14.99 -10.88
N ALA A 130 1.76 -15.33 -11.51
CA ALA A 130 1.43 -14.92 -12.87
C ALA A 130 0.97 -13.44 -12.94
N LEU A 131 0.34 -12.92 -11.89
CA LEU A 131 -0.17 -11.55 -11.82
C LEU A 131 0.91 -10.51 -11.51
N VAL A 132 1.94 -10.85 -10.70
CA VAL A 132 3.01 -9.90 -10.33
C VAL A 132 3.67 -9.23 -11.54
N PRO A 133 4.09 -9.95 -12.60
CA PRO A 133 4.66 -9.32 -13.80
C PRO A 133 3.68 -8.39 -14.53
N MET A 134 2.38 -8.66 -14.45
CA MET A 134 1.35 -7.80 -15.04
C MET A 134 1.19 -6.50 -14.24
N VAL A 135 1.22 -6.58 -12.91
CA VAL A 135 1.16 -5.40 -12.02
C VAL A 135 2.36 -4.47 -12.25
N LEU A 136 3.55 -5.05 -12.41
CA LEU A 136 4.79 -4.29 -12.65
C LEU A 136 4.99 -3.93 -14.13
N GLY A 137 4.10 -4.40 -15.00
CA GLY A 137 4.13 -4.18 -16.43
C GLY A 137 3.77 -2.74 -16.83
N ARG A 138 4.13 -2.38 -18.07
CA ARG A 138 3.82 -1.06 -18.65
C ARG A 138 2.46 -0.99 -19.34
N ALA A 139 1.84 -2.13 -19.61
CA ALA A 139 0.56 -2.19 -20.30
C ALA A 139 -0.57 -1.85 -19.32
N GLU A 140 -1.13 -0.66 -19.43
CA GLU A 140 -2.10 -0.09 -18.47
C GLU A 140 -3.29 -1.01 -18.22
N ALA A 141 -3.98 -1.48 -19.27
CA ALA A 141 -5.13 -2.38 -19.12
C ALA A 141 -4.77 -3.72 -18.42
N ALA A 142 -3.59 -4.27 -18.69
CA ALA A 142 -3.14 -5.49 -18.04
C ALA A 142 -2.79 -5.25 -16.56
N ARG A 143 -2.17 -4.10 -16.27
CA ARG A 143 -1.85 -3.68 -14.91
C ARG A 143 -3.11 -3.43 -14.09
N GLU A 144 -4.09 -2.71 -14.63
CA GLU A 144 -5.37 -2.44 -13.95
C GLU A 144 -6.11 -3.73 -13.61
N ALA A 145 -6.26 -4.64 -14.59
CA ALA A 145 -6.89 -5.93 -14.36
C ALA A 145 -6.12 -6.78 -13.32
N ALA A 146 -4.79 -6.76 -13.36
CA ALA A 146 -3.97 -7.48 -12.39
C ALA A 146 -4.04 -6.88 -10.98
N VAL A 147 -4.06 -5.56 -10.85
CA VAL A 147 -4.24 -4.87 -9.55
C VAL A 147 -5.60 -5.22 -8.97
N GLU A 148 -6.67 -5.22 -9.77
CA GLU A 148 -8.00 -5.63 -9.32
C GLU A 148 -8.04 -7.11 -8.88
N ALA A 149 -7.42 -7.99 -9.66
CA ALA A 149 -7.30 -9.42 -9.33
C ALA A 149 -6.53 -9.64 -8.02
N VAL A 150 -5.36 -9.03 -7.86
CA VAL A 150 -4.54 -9.16 -6.65
C VAL A 150 -5.24 -8.54 -5.43
N THR A 151 -5.94 -7.42 -5.60
CA THR A 151 -6.74 -6.80 -4.53
C THR A 151 -7.84 -7.75 -4.06
N ALA A 152 -8.55 -8.38 -5.00
CA ALA A 152 -9.57 -9.37 -4.69
C ALA A 152 -8.96 -10.61 -4.00
N LEU A 153 -7.84 -11.13 -4.49
CA LEU A 153 -7.13 -12.27 -3.90
C LEU A 153 -6.64 -11.99 -2.48
N CYS A 154 -6.07 -10.80 -2.25
CA CYS A 154 -5.48 -10.44 -0.96
C CYS A 154 -6.50 -9.93 0.06
N SER A 155 -7.74 -9.61 -0.35
CA SER A 155 -8.75 -9.01 0.51
C SER A 155 -9.10 -9.94 1.69
N PHE A 156 -8.73 -9.54 2.91
CA PHE A 156 -8.87 -10.33 4.14
C PHE A 156 -8.20 -11.72 4.12
N HIS A 157 -7.27 -11.96 3.18
CA HIS A 157 -6.61 -13.25 2.98
C HIS A 157 -5.10 -13.12 3.18
N GLN A 158 -4.62 -13.55 4.34
CA GLN A 158 -3.21 -13.37 4.72
C GLN A 158 -2.26 -14.23 3.86
N GLU A 159 -2.67 -15.45 3.49
CA GLU A 159 -1.88 -16.32 2.62
C GLU A 159 -1.66 -15.69 1.24
N GLY A 160 -2.69 -15.08 0.66
CA GLY A 160 -2.60 -14.34 -0.60
C GLY A 160 -1.67 -13.13 -0.51
N LYS A 161 -1.74 -12.36 0.60
CA LYS A 161 -0.79 -11.26 0.86
C LYS A 161 0.65 -11.74 0.95
N LEU A 162 0.88 -12.87 1.63
CA LEU A 162 2.21 -13.47 1.75
C LEU A 162 2.75 -13.97 0.41
N ALA A 163 1.93 -14.66 -0.38
CA ALA A 163 2.29 -15.08 -1.74
C ALA A 163 2.60 -13.87 -2.64
N TYR A 164 1.86 -12.77 -2.47
CA TYR A 164 2.09 -11.55 -3.24
C TYR A 164 3.39 -10.87 -2.84
N LEU A 165 3.66 -10.77 -1.54
CA LEU A 165 4.93 -10.30 -1.03
C LEU A 165 6.09 -11.14 -1.57
N GLU A 166 5.99 -12.47 -1.54
CA GLU A 166 7.02 -13.36 -2.08
C GLU A 166 7.28 -13.07 -3.57
N GLY A 167 6.22 -12.94 -4.38
CA GLY A 167 6.37 -12.60 -5.80
C GLY A 167 7.03 -11.24 -6.02
N LEU A 168 6.68 -10.22 -5.23
CA LEU A 168 7.30 -8.90 -5.29
C LEU A 168 8.77 -8.93 -4.87
N VAL A 169 9.10 -9.69 -3.81
CA VAL A 169 10.49 -9.91 -3.36
C VAL A 169 11.31 -10.60 -4.45
N GLN A 170 10.75 -11.61 -5.13
CA GLN A 170 11.42 -12.25 -6.26
C GLN A 170 11.64 -11.26 -7.41
N ALA A 171 10.67 -10.39 -7.73
CA ALA A 171 10.83 -9.35 -8.73
C ALA A 171 11.94 -8.34 -8.37
N LEU A 172 12.02 -7.91 -7.11
CA LEU A 172 13.07 -7.03 -6.61
C LEU A 172 14.46 -7.68 -6.67
N THR A 173 14.57 -8.90 -6.16
CA THR A 173 15.88 -9.56 -5.95
C THR A 173 16.44 -10.19 -7.22
N GLN A 174 15.58 -10.74 -8.09
CA GLN A 174 16.01 -11.48 -9.28
C GLN A 174 15.93 -10.63 -10.55
N ARG A 175 14.90 -9.78 -10.67
CA ARG A 175 14.64 -8.99 -11.90
C ARG A 175 15.03 -7.52 -11.76
N GLN A 176 15.38 -7.07 -10.55
CA GLN A 176 15.77 -5.69 -10.24
C GLN A 176 14.65 -4.69 -10.59
N GLU A 177 13.39 -5.11 -10.46
CA GLU A 177 12.22 -4.28 -10.74
C GLU A 177 11.93 -3.35 -9.55
N VAL A 178 12.70 -2.26 -9.43
CA VAL A 178 12.63 -1.29 -8.30
C VAL A 178 11.24 -0.67 -8.06
N GLN A 179 10.37 -0.70 -9.07
CA GLN A 179 8.97 -0.27 -8.97
C GLN A 179 8.17 -1.14 -7.99
N ALA A 180 8.60 -2.38 -7.74
CA ALA A 180 7.98 -3.24 -6.75
C ALA A 180 8.12 -2.71 -5.31
N LEU A 181 9.07 -1.78 -5.02
CA LEU A 181 9.18 -1.18 -3.69
C LEU A 181 7.92 -0.41 -3.29
N GLU A 182 7.32 0.32 -4.22
CA GLU A 182 6.08 1.06 -3.99
C GLU A 182 4.91 0.12 -3.69
N VAL A 183 4.85 -1.00 -4.42
CA VAL A 183 3.82 -2.01 -4.24
C VAL A 183 4.00 -2.76 -2.91
N VAL A 184 5.24 -3.05 -2.52
CA VAL A 184 5.56 -3.65 -1.21
C VAL A 184 5.13 -2.74 -0.07
N ASP A 185 5.39 -1.43 -0.17
CA ASP A 185 4.99 -0.45 0.85
C ASP A 185 3.48 -0.45 1.06
N ALA A 186 2.71 -0.36 -0.04
CA ALA A 186 1.24 -0.42 0.02
C ALA A 186 0.71 -1.75 0.57
N LEU A 187 1.34 -2.88 0.24
CA LEU A 187 0.92 -4.20 0.70
C LEU A 187 1.10 -4.38 2.22
N ILE A 188 2.20 -3.87 2.77
CA ILE A 188 2.55 -4.03 4.18
C ILE A 188 1.51 -3.37 5.09
N ASP A 189 0.87 -2.28 4.66
CA ASP A 189 -0.04 -1.55 5.53
C ASP A 189 -1.25 -2.40 5.97
N GLY A 190 -1.77 -3.22 5.06
CA GLY A 190 -2.88 -4.14 5.32
C GLY A 190 -2.48 -5.55 5.75
N MET A 191 -1.20 -5.87 5.88
CA MET A 191 -0.71 -7.24 6.13
C MET A 191 -0.30 -7.45 7.60
N GLU A 192 -0.49 -8.66 8.12
CA GLU A 192 0.13 -9.05 9.39
C GLU A 192 1.62 -9.35 9.19
N CYS A 193 2.50 -8.54 9.77
CA CYS A 193 3.95 -8.66 9.60
C CYS A 193 4.67 -9.46 10.70
N GLY A 194 3.96 -9.91 11.74
CA GLY A 194 4.55 -10.57 12.92
C GLY A 194 4.91 -12.05 12.73
N GLY A 195 4.44 -12.69 11.65
CA GLY A 195 4.74 -14.09 11.36
C GLY A 195 6.14 -14.33 10.83
N GLU A 196 6.70 -15.53 11.04
CA GLU A 196 8.04 -15.91 10.59
C GLU A 196 8.22 -15.80 9.07
N GLN A 197 7.19 -16.20 8.30
CA GLN A 197 7.19 -16.12 6.84
C GLN A 197 7.24 -14.66 6.36
N ALA A 198 6.36 -13.79 6.89
CA ALA A 198 6.38 -12.36 6.59
C ALA A 198 7.75 -11.76 6.94
N SER A 199 8.26 -12.10 8.13
CA SER A 199 9.55 -11.62 8.61
C SER A 199 10.70 -11.96 7.67
N THR A 200 10.74 -13.22 7.22
CA THR A 200 11.76 -13.72 6.29
C THR A 200 11.70 -12.98 4.96
N GLN A 201 10.51 -12.84 4.37
CA GLN A 201 10.35 -12.15 3.09
C GLN A 201 10.72 -10.66 3.18
N LEU A 202 10.27 -9.96 4.23
CA LEU A 202 10.62 -8.55 4.44
C LEU A 202 12.12 -8.35 4.70
N GLY A 203 12.80 -9.32 5.33
CA GLY A 203 14.26 -9.31 5.46
C GLY A 203 14.99 -9.32 4.11
N LEU A 204 14.46 -10.02 3.12
CA LEU A 204 15.03 -10.07 1.76
C LEU A 204 14.88 -8.73 1.01
N VAL A 205 13.92 -7.87 1.40
CA VAL A 205 13.72 -6.54 0.81
C VAL A 205 14.80 -5.55 1.23
N GLN A 206 15.47 -5.77 2.36
CA GLN A 206 16.40 -4.78 2.93
C GLN A 206 17.57 -4.43 2.00
N GLN A 207 18.18 -5.42 1.35
CA GLN A 207 19.31 -5.18 0.44
C GLN A 207 18.92 -4.33 -0.79
N PRO A 208 17.87 -4.67 -1.57
CA PRO A 208 17.44 -3.83 -2.68
C PRO A 208 16.95 -2.45 -2.21
N LEU A 209 16.29 -2.36 -1.05
CA LEU A 209 15.89 -1.10 -0.44
C LEU A 209 17.09 -0.18 -0.14
N LEU A 210 18.10 -0.71 0.56
CA LEU A 210 19.33 0.04 0.87
C LEU A 210 20.10 0.43 -0.39
N ALA A 211 20.10 -0.42 -1.42
CA ALA A 211 20.72 -0.10 -2.70
C ALA A 211 20.04 1.09 -3.38
N GLU A 212 18.71 1.13 -3.39
CA GLU A 212 17.95 2.25 -3.97
C GLU A 212 18.15 3.55 -3.17
N LEU A 213 18.15 3.48 -1.83
CA LEU A 213 18.43 4.64 -0.98
C LEU A 213 19.83 5.23 -1.21
N ARG A 214 20.85 4.37 -1.36
CA ARG A 214 22.23 4.81 -1.64
C ARG A 214 22.41 5.35 -3.05
N ALA A 215 21.58 4.90 -3.99
CA ALA A 215 21.61 5.38 -5.36
C ALA A 215 21.24 6.87 -5.49
N GLY A 216 20.61 7.44 -4.45
CA GLY A 216 20.46 8.88 -4.24
C GLY A 216 19.10 9.44 -4.64
N HIS A 217 18.91 10.70 -4.24
CA HIS A 217 17.68 11.46 -4.48
C HIS A 217 17.45 11.75 -5.98
N GLY A 218 16.19 11.79 -6.42
CA GLY A 218 15.81 12.06 -7.81
C GLY A 218 15.66 10.82 -8.71
N ARG A 219 15.82 9.63 -8.13
CA ARG A 219 15.38 8.38 -8.76
C ARG A 219 13.85 8.31 -8.75
N PRO A 220 13.21 7.69 -9.76
CA PRO A 220 11.75 7.53 -9.77
C PRO A 220 11.20 6.81 -8.53
N CYS A 221 11.98 5.89 -7.95
CA CYS A 221 11.56 5.05 -6.82
C CYS A 221 12.16 5.51 -5.48
N SER A 222 12.87 6.64 -5.41
CA SER A 222 13.50 7.08 -4.16
C SER A 222 12.48 7.42 -3.08
N GLN A 223 11.33 7.99 -3.46
CA GLN A 223 10.24 8.29 -2.53
C GLN A 223 9.66 7.00 -1.93
N ALA A 224 9.35 6.01 -2.78
CA ALA A 224 8.85 4.71 -2.34
C ALA A 224 9.85 4.00 -1.40
N ALA A 225 11.14 4.09 -1.69
CA ALA A 225 12.18 3.55 -0.81
C ALA A 225 12.18 4.23 0.58
N VAL A 226 12.11 5.56 0.64
CA VAL A 226 12.08 6.28 1.92
C VAL A 226 10.79 5.97 2.70
N SER A 227 9.65 5.91 2.02
CA SER A 227 8.36 5.53 2.61
C SER A 227 8.42 4.13 3.23
N LEU A 228 8.92 3.17 2.46
CA LEU A 228 9.05 1.77 2.87
C LEU A 228 9.95 1.60 4.11
N VAL A 229 11.02 2.40 4.25
CA VAL A 229 11.83 2.40 5.49
C VAL A 229 10.97 2.75 6.71
N GLY A 230 10.16 3.80 6.60
CA GLY A 230 9.25 4.21 7.68
C GLY A 230 8.25 3.11 7.99
N THR A 231 7.59 2.56 6.97
CA THR A 231 6.59 1.49 7.11
C THR A 231 7.18 0.23 7.73
N LEU A 232 8.37 -0.21 7.32
CA LEU A 232 9.06 -1.35 7.93
C LEU A 232 9.39 -1.09 9.41
N CYS A 233 9.95 0.08 9.74
CA CYS A 233 10.30 0.40 11.13
C CYS A 233 9.07 0.56 12.03
N GLU A 234 7.91 0.91 11.47
CA GLU A 234 6.66 1.01 12.21
C GLU A 234 6.04 -0.37 12.46
N LYS A 235 5.89 -1.19 11.41
CA LYS A 235 5.27 -2.52 11.52
C LYS A 235 6.21 -3.54 12.16
N ARG A 236 7.52 -3.32 12.07
CA ARG A 236 8.59 -4.18 12.59
C ARG A 236 9.73 -3.36 13.21
N PRO A 237 9.58 -2.86 14.44
CA PRO A 237 10.57 -2.01 15.09
C PRO A 237 11.97 -2.65 15.19
N GLU A 238 12.06 -3.98 15.26
CA GLU A 238 13.33 -4.71 15.27
C GLU A 238 14.15 -4.53 13.98
N THR A 239 13.50 -4.25 12.84
CA THR A 239 14.19 -3.99 11.56
C THR A 239 14.99 -2.69 11.57
N ALA A 240 14.68 -1.76 12.49
CA ALA A 240 15.37 -0.49 12.57
C ALA A 240 16.88 -0.66 12.84
N SER A 241 17.30 -1.61 13.67
CA SER A 241 18.74 -1.84 13.91
C SER A 241 19.47 -2.33 12.66
N GLU A 242 18.88 -3.26 11.92
CA GLU A 242 19.48 -3.81 10.70
C GLU A 242 19.59 -2.75 9.59
N LEU A 243 18.55 -1.90 9.44
CA LEU A 243 18.58 -0.78 8.51
C LEU A 243 19.60 0.30 8.92
N ARG A 244 19.75 0.58 10.22
CA ARG A 244 20.79 1.48 10.74
C ARG A 244 22.19 0.97 10.39
N ASP A 245 22.47 -0.30 10.68
CA ASP A 245 23.74 -0.94 10.36
C ASP A 245 24.02 -0.96 8.86
N GLY A 246 22.95 -1.06 8.05
CA GLY A 246 22.99 -0.93 6.59
C GLY A 246 23.23 0.50 6.07
N GLY A 247 23.31 1.51 6.92
CA GLY A 247 23.53 2.91 6.54
C GLY A 247 22.27 3.64 6.05
N ALA A 248 21.08 3.18 6.44
CA ALA A 248 19.82 3.85 6.09
C ALA A 248 19.76 5.28 6.67
N VAL A 249 20.30 5.51 7.87
CA VAL A 249 20.29 6.84 8.54
C VAL A 249 20.88 7.92 7.64
N ALA A 250 22.11 7.72 7.16
CA ALA A 250 22.75 8.66 6.26
C ALA A 250 21.96 8.84 4.96
N SER A 251 21.46 7.75 4.39
CA SER A 251 20.76 7.79 3.10
C SER A 251 19.41 8.53 3.20
N VAL A 252 18.64 8.31 4.26
CA VAL A 252 17.38 9.02 4.51
C VAL A 252 17.64 10.49 4.84
N ALA A 253 18.70 10.80 5.61
CA ALA A 253 19.08 12.19 5.87
C ALA A 253 19.41 12.97 4.58
N GLN A 254 20.03 12.33 3.59
CA GLN A 254 20.25 12.96 2.28
C GLN A 254 18.94 13.27 1.54
N HIS A 255 17.91 12.42 1.67
CA HIS A 255 16.59 12.68 1.07
C HIS A 255 15.90 13.85 1.76
N LEU A 256 15.97 13.93 3.09
CA LEU A 256 15.46 15.06 3.85
C LEU A 256 16.13 16.39 3.46
N LEU A 257 17.41 16.39 3.04
CA LEU A 257 18.10 17.63 2.65
C LEU A 257 17.84 18.10 1.22
N HIS A 258 17.57 17.18 0.28
CA HIS A 258 17.68 17.47 -1.16
C HIS A 258 16.41 17.16 -1.97
N SER A 259 15.34 16.67 -1.34
CA SER A 259 14.11 16.26 -2.03
C SER A 259 13.01 17.33 -1.95
N SER A 260 11.88 17.09 -2.63
CA SER A 260 10.66 17.89 -2.48
C SER A 260 10.11 17.81 -1.06
N GLN A 261 9.30 18.79 -0.67
CA GLN A 261 8.72 18.89 0.67
C GLN A 261 7.94 17.63 1.09
N GLU A 262 7.17 17.03 0.18
CA GLU A 262 6.47 15.75 0.41
C GLU A 262 7.44 14.63 0.80
N VAL A 263 8.55 14.50 0.07
CA VAL A 263 9.58 13.49 0.37
C VAL A 263 10.34 13.84 1.65
N GLN A 264 10.50 15.13 1.95
CA GLN A 264 11.10 15.58 3.20
C GLN A 264 10.23 15.20 4.41
N ASP A 265 8.90 15.33 4.32
CA ASP A 265 7.98 14.91 5.38
C ASP A 265 8.06 13.40 5.64
N ILE A 266 8.02 12.59 4.58
CA ILE A 266 8.17 11.12 4.67
C ILE A 266 9.57 10.76 5.22
N ALA A 267 10.62 11.47 4.78
CA ALA A 267 11.98 11.26 5.27
C ALA A 267 12.13 11.63 6.75
N ALA A 268 11.42 12.65 7.24
CA ALA A 268 11.42 13.01 8.66
C ALA A 268 10.82 11.88 9.51
N ARG A 269 9.67 11.32 9.10
CA ARG A 269 9.09 10.13 9.74
C ARG A 269 10.05 8.95 9.72
N ALA A 270 10.56 8.59 8.54
CA ALA A 270 11.46 7.45 8.39
C ALA A 270 12.73 7.60 9.24
N LEU A 271 13.34 8.81 9.26
CA LEU A 271 14.53 9.07 10.05
C LEU A 271 14.25 9.02 11.55
N TRP A 272 13.12 9.57 12.00
CA TRP A 272 12.70 9.47 13.40
C TRP A 272 12.52 8.02 13.82
N LEU A 273 11.80 7.20 13.04
CA LEU A 273 11.58 5.79 13.33
C LEU A 273 12.88 4.98 13.37
N LEU A 274 13.87 5.34 12.56
CA LEU A 274 15.19 4.74 12.60
C LEU A 274 15.95 5.08 13.90
N VAL A 275 15.82 6.28 14.45
CA VAL A 275 16.70 6.78 15.53
C VAL A 275 16.04 6.90 16.90
N LYS A 276 14.70 6.79 17.00
CA LYS A 276 13.95 7.04 18.25
C LYS A 276 14.49 6.25 19.45
N ASP A 277 14.90 5.00 19.22
CA ASP A 277 15.39 4.07 20.23
C ASP A 277 16.93 4.06 20.35
N GLU A 278 17.66 4.59 19.37
CA GLU A 278 19.13 4.61 19.31
C GLU A 278 19.63 5.98 18.83
N ARG A 279 19.47 6.99 19.69
CA ARG A 279 19.78 8.39 19.35
C ARG A 279 21.27 8.67 19.19
N SER A 280 22.14 7.74 19.60
CA SER A 280 23.59 7.81 19.41
C SER A 280 23.97 7.99 17.94
N CYS A 281 23.15 7.49 17.01
CA CYS A 281 23.33 7.66 15.56
C CYS A 281 23.23 9.12 15.09
N LEU A 282 22.63 10.00 15.89
CA LEU A 282 22.56 11.43 15.61
C LEU A 282 23.79 12.18 16.11
N ALA A 283 24.66 11.57 16.92
CA ALA A 283 25.84 12.25 17.45
C ALA A 283 26.83 12.65 16.35
N ALA A 284 27.58 13.73 16.58
CA ALA A 284 28.68 14.13 15.69
C ALA A 284 29.78 13.07 15.62
N GLU A 285 29.97 12.34 16.71
CA GLU A 285 30.95 11.25 16.80
C GLU A 285 30.51 10.08 15.91
N GLY A 286 31.40 9.61 15.03
CA GLY A 286 31.12 8.50 14.11
C GLY A 286 30.47 8.90 12.77
N ASN A 287 29.99 10.14 12.61
CA ASN A 287 29.43 10.68 11.37
C ASN A 287 28.35 9.78 10.72
N LEU A 288 27.54 9.09 11.53
CA LEU A 288 26.50 8.17 11.06
C LEU A 288 25.34 8.88 10.35
N LEU A 289 25.10 10.15 10.67
CA LEU A 289 24.15 11.00 9.97
C LEU A 289 24.57 11.30 8.53
N GLY A 290 25.88 11.25 8.23
CA GLY A 290 26.41 11.45 6.88
C GLY A 290 26.20 12.85 6.28
N CYS A 291 25.71 13.80 7.07
CA CYS A 291 25.45 15.18 6.63
C CYS A 291 25.63 16.19 7.77
N ASP A 292 25.58 17.48 7.42
CA ASP A 292 25.60 18.57 8.39
C ASP A 292 24.28 18.65 9.17
N ALA A 293 24.33 18.40 10.47
CA ALA A 293 23.18 18.42 11.36
C ALA A 293 22.47 19.79 11.40
N ALA A 294 23.21 20.90 11.22
CA ALA A 294 22.60 22.23 11.22
C ALA A 294 21.73 22.46 9.98
N LYS A 295 22.14 21.94 8.81
CA LYS A 295 21.33 21.98 7.59
C LYS A 295 20.07 21.14 7.73
N LEU A 296 20.21 19.95 8.31
CA LEU A 296 19.07 19.05 8.54
C LEU A 296 18.04 19.70 9.48
N ALA A 297 18.53 20.31 10.57
CA ALA A 297 17.69 21.03 11.51
C ALA A 297 16.96 22.22 10.89
N ALA A 298 17.59 22.93 9.93
CA ALA A 298 16.95 24.04 9.23
C ALA A 298 15.75 23.58 8.39
N VAL A 299 15.88 22.43 7.70
CA VAL A 299 14.77 21.83 6.93
C VAL A 299 13.66 21.33 7.85
N LEU A 300 14.01 20.65 8.94
CA LEU A 300 13.02 20.16 9.91
C LEU A 300 12.24 21.32 10.56
N ALA A 301 12.93 22.40 10.90
CA ALA A 301 12.28 23.61 11.42
C ALA A 301 11.31 24.20 10.39
N GLU A 302 11.68 24.26 9.11
CA GLU A 302 10.81 24.73 8.03
C GLU A 302 9.56 23.84 7.88
N LEU A 303 9.70 22.52 7.93
CA LEU A 303 8.55 21.60 7.90
C LEU A 303 7.58 21.85 9.06
N VAL A 304 8.11 22.02 10.28
CA VAL A 304 7.30 22.30 11.47
C VAL A 304 6.61 23.66 11.36
N GLU A 305 7.34 24.70 10.92
CA GLU A 305 6.79 26.06 10.74
C GLU A 305 5.66 26.08 9.70
N VAL A 306 5.81 25.34 8.57
CA VAL A 306 4.74 25.23 7.56
C VAL A 306 3.53 24.50 8.15
N ALA A 307 3.73 23.37 8.84
CA ALA A 307 2.63 22.63 9.45
C ALA A 307 1.86 23.48 10.48
N ASP A 308 2.56 24.23 11.33
CA ASP A 308 1.95 25.13 12.31
C ASP A 308 1.20 26.29 11.65
N ALA A 309 1.79 26.91 10.61
CA ALA A 309 1.16 28.01 9.90
C ALA A 309 -0.14 27.58 9.21
N GLU A 310 -0.18 26.36 8.67
CA GLU A 310 -1.39 25.79 8.07
C GLU A 310 -2.43 25.38 9.13
N GLU A 311 -2.02 24.81 10.27
CA GLU A 311 -2.95 24.50 11.37
C GLU A 311 -3.64 25.76 11.91
N VAL A 312 -2.91 26.86 12.05
CA VAL A 312 -3.48 28.17 12.42
C VAL A 312 -4.50 28.63 11.38
N ARG A 313 -4.17 28.55 10.08
CA ARG A 313 -5.12 28.93 9.01
C ARG A 313 -6.37 28.05 8.99
N ALA A 314 -6.24 26.74 9.23
CA ALA A 314 -7.37 25.83 9.29
C ALA A 314 -8.29 26.17 10.48
N ARG A 315 -7.70 26.48 11.64
CA ARG A 315 -8.45 26.90 12.84
C ARG A 315 -9.17 28.24 12.64
N ASP A 316 -8.52 29.19 12.00
CA ASP A 316 -9.10 30.51 11.72
C ASP A 316 -10.16 30.45 10.61
N GLY A 317 -10.01 29.54 9.63
CA GLY A 317 -10.99 29.28 8.56
C GLY A 317 -12.29 28.64 9.03
N PHE A 318 -12.28 27.87 10.12
CA PHE A 318 -13.49 27.34 10.76
C PHE A 318 -14.13 28.28 11.78
N GLY A 319 -13.48 29.40 12.12
CA GLY A 319 -13.90 30.35 13.16
C GLY A 319 -14.70 31.56 12.68
N GLY A 320 -14.98 31.69 11.37
CA GLY A 320 -15.51 32.93 10.78
C GLY A 320 -16.56 32.70 9.70
N ALA A 321 -17.67 32.03 10.02
CA ALA A 321 -18.90 32.08 9.22
C ALA A 321 -20.02 32.77 10.01
N ASP A 322 -19.77 34.02 10.39
CA ASP A 322 -20.80 35.00 10.71
C ASP A 322 -20.40 36.30 10.00
N SER A 323 -20.95 36.51 8.79
CA SER A 323 -21.43 37.81 8.27
C SER A 323 -21.47 37.82 6.74
N SER A 324 -22.69 38.02 6.22
CA SER A 324 -23.07 38.83 5.05
C SER A 324 -22.23 38.74 3.76
N GLY A 325 -22.90 38.30 2.69
CA GLY A 325 -22.33 38.32 1.35
C GLY A 325 -21.94 39.69 0.83
N GLU A 326 -20.88 39.69 0.04
CA GLU A 326 -20.63 40.55 -1.11
C GLU A 326 -19.71 39.75 -2.05
N GLU A 327 -20.11 39.65 -3.32
CA GLU A 327 -19.33 39.02 -4.39
C GLU A 327 -18.11 39.90 -4.70
N GLU A 328 -16.92 39.51 -4.26
CA GLU A 328 -15.67 40.10 -4.77
C GLU A 328 -14.73 39.02 -5.32
N GLN A 329 -14.35 39.26 -6.57
CA GLN A 329 -13.40 38.50 -7.37
C GLN A 329 -12.03 38.41 -6.69
N CYS A 330 -11.59 37.21 -6.36
CA CYS A 330 -10.17 36.92 -6.12
C CYS A 330 -9.57 36.20 -7.34
N THR A 331 -9.11 37.00 -8.29
CA THR A 331 -7.99 36.62 -9.15
C THR A 331 -6.73 36.62 -8.30
N ASN A 332 -6.12 35.46 -8.04
CA ASN A 332 -4.70 35.34 -7.72
C ASN A 332 -4.22 33.90 -7.99
N GLY A 333 -3.68 33.69 -9.19
CA GLY A 333 -2.95 32.48 -9.59
C GLY A 333 -1.51 32.53 -9.09
N GLY A 334 -1.31 32.37 -7.77
CA GLY A 334 -0.03 31.92 -7.24
C GLY A 334 0.13 30.41 -7.45
N PRO A 335 1.37 29.89 -7.53
CA PRO A 335 1.57 28.45 -7.45
C PRO A 335 0.94 27.94 -6.14
N PRO A 336 0.28 26.76 -6.15
CA PRO A 336 -0.38 26.25 -4.95
C PRO A 336 0.65 26.14 -3.83
N THR A 337 0.43 26.88 -2.74
CA THR A 337 1.14 26.64 -1.49
C THR A 337 0.65 25.30 -0.93
N PRO A 338 1.55 24.41 -0.49
CA PRO A 338 1.18 23.14 0.09
C PRO A 338 0.28 23.38 1.32
N THR A 339 -0.80 22.62 1.40
CA THR A 339 -1.79 22.70 2.47
C THR A 339 -1.35 21.88 3.68
N ALA A 340 -1.92 22.11 4.87
CA ALA A 340 -1.67 21.26 6.06
C ALA A 340 -1.91 19.76 5.80
N ALA A 341 -2.79 19.42 4.85
CA ALA A 341 -3.03 18.05 4.44
C ALA A 341 -1.80 17.38 3.78
N ASP A 342 -0.82 18.18 3.35
CA ASP A 342 0.38 17.71 2.64
C ASP A 342 1.59 17.48 3.58
N ILE A 343 1.51 17.89 4.86
CA ILE A 343 2.56 17.62 5.88
C ILE A 343 1.95 16.82 7.02
N CYS A 344 2.15 15.50 6.97
CA CYS A 344 1.53 14.53 7.86
C CYS A 344 2.41 14.18 9.08
N HIS A 345 3.72 14.48 9.04
CA HIS A 345 4.70 13.98 10.00
C HIS A 345 5.47 15.08 10.75
N ALA A 346 4.80 16.20 11.01
CA ALA A 346 5.37 17.33 11.74
C ALA A 346 5.70 17.02 13.21
N ASP A 347 5.02 16.07 13.84
CA ASP A 347 5.33 15.62 15.20
C ASP A 347 6.65 14.84 15.24
N GLU A 348 6.85 13.92 14.29
CA GLU A 348 8.11 13.20 14.10
C GLU A 348 9.25 14.16 13.76
N ALA A 349 9.00 15.16 12.91
CA ALA A 349 9.98 16.20 12.59
C ALA A 349 10.38 17.00 13.85
N THR A 350 9.41 17.32 14.72
CA THR A 350 9.64 18.02 15.99
C THR A 350 10.48 17.18 16.95
N GLU A 351 10.16 15.90 17.12
CA GLU A 351 10.92 14.99 18.00
C GLU A 351 12.34 14.74 17.48
N LEU A 352 12.51 14.63 16.17
CA LEU A 352 13.81 14.54 15.53
C LEU A 352 14.64 15.82 15.73
N LEU A 353 14.01 17.01 15.61
CA LEU A 353 14.68 18.28 15.86
C LEU A 353 15.15 18.42 17.31
N LYS A 354 14.34 17.99 18.29
CA LYS A 354 14.74 17.92 19.71
C LYS A 354 15.93 16.98 19.92
N ALA A 355 15.90 15.81 19.30
CA ALA A 355 16.97 14.83 19.40
C ALA A 355 18.27 15.36 18.79
N LEU A 356 18.21 16.04 17.65
CA LEU A 356 19.35 16.72 17.03
C LEU A 356 19.90 17.86 17.91
N ALA A 357 19.03 18.68 18.50
CA ALA A 357 19.43 19.76 19.40
C ALA A 357 20.15 19.22 20.65
N ALA A 358 19.70 18.08 21.19
CA ALA A 358 20.37 17.42 22.31
C ALA A 358 21.76 16.86 21.93
N ALA A 359 21.92 16.40 20.69
CA ALA A 359 23.18 15.84 20.19
C ALA A 359 24.17 16.91 19.68
N HIS A 360 23.68 18.07 19.23
CA HIS A 360 24.49 19.11 18.57
C HIS A 360 24.25 20.51 19.16
N PRO A 361 25.26 21.11 19.82
CA PRO A 361 25.13 22.46 20.38
C PRO A 361 24.81 23.55 19.35
N ALA A 362 25.27 23.39 18.11
CA ALA A 362 24.96 24.33 17.02
C ALA A 362 23.48 24.30 16.63
N VAL A 363 22.86 23.11 16.63
CA VAL A 363 21.42 22.94 16.37
C VAL A 363 20.60 23.53 17.53
N ALA A 364 21.02 23.30 18.77
CA ALA A 364 20.36 23.89 19.94
C ALA A 364 20.28 25.42 19.86
N ARG A 365 21.36 26.09 19.40
CA ARG A 365 21.35 27.54 19.17
C ARG A 365 20.40 27.94 18.05
N LEU A 366 20.40 27.23 16.92
CA LEU A 366 19.51 27.51 15.80
C LEU A 366 18.03 27.44 16.22
N VAL A 367 17.65 26.42 16.97
CA VAL A 367 16.28 26.24 17.47
C VAL A 367 15.89 27.37 18.44
N GLN A 368 16.81 27.80 19.31
CA GLN A 368 16.58 28.93 20.21
C GLN A 368 16.42 30.25 19.44
N ASP A 369 17.29 30.50 18.45
CA ASP A 369 17.32 31.73 17.67
C ASP A 369 16.08 31.88 16.77
N ARG A 370 15.55 30.76 16.25
CA ARG A 370 14.34 30.73 15.43
C ARG A 370 13.03 30.70 16.24
N ALA A 371 13.10 30.50 17.55
CA ALA A 371 11.93 30.31 18.41
C ALA A 371 10.98 29.21 17.91
N VAL A 372 11.51 28.14 17.30
CA VAL A 372 10.70 27.01 16.79
C VAL A 372 9.96 26.39 17.98
N PRO A 373 8.62 26.24 17.92
CA PRO A 373 7.86 25.67 19.01
C PRO A 373 8.20 24.19 19.19
N LEU A 374 9.03 23.87 20.18
CA LEU A 374 9.35 22.48 20.53
C LEU A 374 8.21 21.78 21.28
N VAL A 375 7.06 22.42 21.47
CA VAL A 375 5.90 21.83 22.14
C VAL A 375 4.68 22.08 21.27
N ARG A 376 4.34 21.11 20.42
CA ARG A 376 3.04 21.06 19.76
C ARG A 376 2.03 20.41 20.71
N ALA A 377 0.86 21.00 20.86
CA ALA A 377 -0.26 20.34 21.53
C ALA A 377 -0.80 19.32 20.52
N SER A 378 -0.54 18.02 20.71
CA SER A 378 -0.84 16.98 19.72
C SER A 378 -2.30 17.06 19.24
N SER A 379 -2.52 17.61 18.06
CA SER A 379 -3.82 17.68 17.41
C SER A 379 -3.89 16.52 16.42
N GLN A 380 -4.75 15.55 16.77
CA GLN A 380 -5.22 14.43 15.94
C GLN A 380 -4.15 13.66 15.17
N ARG A 381 -3.81 12.47 15.70
CA ARG A 381 -3.23 11.37 14.93
C ARG A 381 -3.93 11.29 13.58
N CYS A 382 -3.18 11.44 12.50
CA CYS A 382 -3.58 10.92 11.20
C CYS A 382 -3.76 9.41 11.36
N SER A 383 -4.99 8.99 11.66
CA SER A 383 -5.44 7.63 11.41
C SER A 383 -5.42 7.48 9.89
N ILE A 384 -4.35 6.90 9.36
CA ILE A 384 -4.31 6.41 7.99
C ILE A 384 -5.44 5.36 7.88
N MET A 385 -6.31 5.53 6.87
CA MET A 385 -7.36 4.57 6.49
C MET A 385 -6.76 3.39 5.75
#